data_AF-R0JXQ6-F1
#
_entry.id   AF-R0JXQ6-F1
#
_cell.length_a   1.000
_cell.length_b   1.000
_cell.length_c   1.000
_cell.angle_alpha   90.00
_cell.angle_beta   90.00
_cell.angle_gamma   90.00
#
_symmetry.space_group_name_H-M   'P 1'
#
loop_
_entity.id
_entity.type
_entity.pdbx_description
1 polymer ?
#
loop_
_entity_poly.entity_id
_entity_poly.type
_entity_poly.pdbx_seq_one_letter_code
_entity_poly.pdbx_strand_id
1 'polypeptide(L)'
;MLVQPTNIIISQARYIKSVADAANSSGNLPITEVCSLLDGIKKLTNITINLTTTIETLNEATESSVVIHLKSLGSQRAAILFERPTPIQELFSHFDKKIRNIIREVLSNTSDQNMLWKVAEECYRQAASPSGILHADDYFIPLEEACLQWPYDPDFESEEYYEHENRLDVDEDYATIFQERTERKDQACRKDRQNWIDFWIRVLNNSPAGPTLFYPPATFHTQSLKFDDVPQYLFRTFDGNSSGKNDESVIASIASIVGPQASTRIDLLALEKHNAAELLHMHLTKDCFSGEVSDNLMSWTSSLLFAIQYAVWRLRRRRCRPSDIKICAVDTTKFPQGQFARDTWLFKACKSTTRQEDPAQQFFKFRLEDERFYNGEYLSQGVVNHTNRSCVVSLEHVVEAGLFQLYPEFDDAKGSEKWAYRVLELRQNWSAEQRTTDREIQLALQVGRNCFSQFPPFDIASIFLTFKNRKHSRRIPINTPSHSSKQRPEWADKPDEVRRYWTATEAASSCNKFPHVRISHFRRQPQDMLREVFD
;
A
#
# COMPACT_ATOMS: atom_id res chain seq x y z
N MET A 1 -33.61 -15.96 3.51
CA MET A 1 -33.86 -17.41 3.54
C MET A 1 -33.58 -18.10 4.89
N LEU A 2 -33.09 -17.42 5.94
CA LEU A 2 -32.70 -18.08 7.21
C LEU A 2 -33.76 -18.06 8.34
N VAL A 3 -34.83 -17.26 8.24
CA VAL A 3 -35.75 -17.01 9.37
C VAL A 3 -36.58 -18.24 9.78
N GLN A 4 -37.00 -19.06 8.81
CA GLN A 4 -37.84 -20.24 9.07
C GLN A 4 -37.07 -21.38 9.80
N PRO A 5 -35.85 -21.76 9.38
CA PRO A 5 -35.03 -22.73 10.14
C PRO A 5 -34.73 -22.29 11.59
N THR A 6 -34.43 -21.01 11.81
CA THR A 6 -34.08 -20.49 13.15
C THR A 6 -35.25 -20.61 14.14
N ASN A 7 -36.48 -20.37 13.68
CA ASN A 7 -37.67 -20.50 14.53
C ASN A 7 -37.98 -21.95 14.95
N ILE A 8 -37.69 -22.93 14.08
CA ILE A 8 -37.83 -24.36 14.37
C ILE A 8 -36.76 -24.82 15.37
N ILE A 9 -35.53 -24.31 15.25
CA ILE A 9 -34.44 -24.62 16.21
C ILE A 9 -34.77 -24.07 17.58
N ILE A 10 -35.23 -22.83 17.65
CA ILE A 10 -35.60 -22.17 18.90
C ILE A 10 -36.75 -22.91 19.59
N SER A 11 -37.76 -23.37 18.85
CA SER A 11 -38.89 -24.12 19.43
C SER A 11 -38.46 -25.50 19.93
N GLN A 12 -37.62 -26.24 19.19
CA GLN A 12 -37.11 -27.54 19.61
C GLN A 12 -36.12 -27.44 20.79
N ALA A 13 -35.24 -26.44 20.80
CA ALA A 13 -34.31 -26.21 21.91
C ALA A 13 -35.06 -25.84 23.20
N ARG A 14 -36.13 -25.03 23.12
CA ARG A 14 -37.00 -24.73 24.27
C ARG A 14 -37.72 -25.97 24.79
N TYR A 15 -38.20 -26.84 23.91
CA TYR A 15 -38.84 -28.09 24.29
C TYR A 15 -37.87 -29.02 25.03
N ILE A 16 -36.66 -29.24 24.48
CA ILE A 16 -35.61 -30.06 25.11
C ILE A 16 -35.22 -29.50 26.49
N LYS A 17 -35.07 -28.17 26.59
CA LYS A 17 -34.77 -27.50 27.86
C LYS A 17 -35.89 -27.69 28.89
N SER A 18 -37.15 -27.53 28.50
CA SER A 18 -38.30 -27.77 29.38
C SER A 18 -38.36 -29.20 29.91
N VAL A 19 -38.04 -30.18 29.08
CA VAL A 19 -38.03 -31.60 29.48
C VAL A 19 -36.83 -31.93 30.38
N ALA A 20 -35.67 -31.35 30.11
CA ALA A 20 -34.48 -31.49 30.96
C ALA A 20 -34.64 -30.82 32.34
N ASP A 21 -35.27 -29.65 32.39
CA ASP A 21 -35.56 -28.94 33.63
C ASP A 21 -36.58 -29.72 34.49
N ALA A 22 -37.58 -30.36 33.86
CA ALA A 22 -38.53 -31.25 34.52
C ALA A 22 -37.86 -32.51 35.09
N ALA A 23 -36.88 -33.07 34.38
CA ALA A 23 -36.08 -34.22 34.81
C ALA A 23 -35.27 -33.94 36.08
N ASN A 24 -34.65 -32.76 36.14
CA ASN A 24 -33.82 -32.33 37.28
C ASN A 24 -34.65 -32.04 38.56
N SER A 25 -35.95 -31.79 38.41
CA SER A 25 -36.85 -31.45 39.52
C SER A 25 -37.57 -32.65 40.17
N SER A 26 -37.76 -33.76 39.45
CA SER A 26 -38.63 -34.87 39.87
C SER A 26 -37.91 -36.18 40.20
N GLY A 27 -36.63 -36.31 39.87
CA GLY A 27 -35.78 -37.45 40.27
C GLY A 27 -36.09 -38.80 39.60
N ASN A 28 -37.18 -38.93 38.83
CA ASN A 28 -37.52 -40.13 38.06
C ASN A 28 -38.28 -39.76 36.78
N LEU A 29 -37.61 -39.82 35.63
CA LEU A 29 -38.24 -39.68 34.31
C LEU A 29 -38.87 -41.01 33.86
N PRO A 30 -40.13 -41.03 33.39
CA PRO A 30 -40.70 -42.16 32.66
C PRO A 30 -39.86 -42.51 31.43
N ILE A 31 -39.70 -43.80 31.12
CA ILE A 31 -38.94 -44.29 29.94
C ILE A 31 -39.46 -43.66 28.64
N THR A 32 -40.76 -43.37 28.55
CA THR A 32 -41.39 -42.69 27.40
C THR A 32 -40.90 -41.26 27.20
N GLU A 33 -40.63 -40.53 28.28
CA GLU A 33 -40.07 -39.17 28.24
C GLU A 33 -38.58 -39.21 27.91
N VAL A 34 -37.84 -40.21 28.42
CA VAL A 34 -36.44 -40.47 28.04
C VAL A 34 -36.33 -40.78 26.54
N CYS A 35 -37.20 -41.62 25.99
CA CYS A 35 -37.25 -41.91 24.55
C CYS A 35 -37.59 -40.66 23.72
N SER A 36 -38.52 -39.82 24.20
CA SER A 36 -38.89 -38.56 23.55
C SER A 36 -37.75 -37.53 23.56
N LEU A 37 -36.98 -37.48 24.66
CA LEU A 37 -35.79 -36.64 24.77
C LEU A 37 -34.68 -37.11 23.82
N LEU A 38 -34.44 -38.43 23.74
CA LEU A 38 -33.47 -39.00 22.80
C LEU A 38 -33.84 -38.72 21.33
N ASP A 39 -35.14 -38.79 20.98
CA ASP A 39 -35.62 -38.42 19.64
C ASP A 39 -35.44 -36.91 19.36
N GLY A 40 -35.72 -36.06 20.36
CA GLY A 40 -35.46 -34.62 20.29
C GLY A 40 -33.98 -34.28 20.08
N ILE A 41 -33.07 -34.95 20.80
CA ILE A 41 -31.62 -34.80 20.65
C ILE A 41 -31.19 -35.21 19.23
N LYS A 42 -31.68 -36.35 18.71
CA LYS A 42 -31.39 -36.79 17.33
C LYS A 42 -31.83 -35.76 16.29
N LYS A 43 -33.04 -35.21 16.45
CA LYS A 43 -33.56 -34.15 15.57
C LYS A 43 -32.68 -32.90 15.62
N LEU A 44 -32.28 -32.45 16.81
CA LEU A 44 -31.41 -31.29 16.97
C LEU A 44 -30.04 -31.53 16.33
N THR A 45 -29.43 -32.70 16.54
CA THR A 45 -28.16 -33.09 15.90
C THR A 45 -28.29 -33.06 14.38
N ASN A 46 -29.37 -33.61 13.82
CA ASN A 46 -29.61 -33.60 12.37
C ASN A 46 -29.77 -32.17 11.82
N ILE A 47 -30.47 -31.29 12.54
CA ILE A 47 -30.60 -29.88 12.16
C ILE A 47 -29.24 -29.17 12.20
N THR A 48 -28.42 -29.42 13.22
CA THR A 48 -27.06 -28.87 13.30
C THR A 48 -26.20 -29.32 12.12
N ILE A 49 -26.22 -30.61 11.76
CA ILE A 49 -25.51 -31.13 10.58
C ILE A 49 -25.98 -30.41 9.31
N ASN A 50 -27.30 -30.32 9.09
CA ASN A 50 -27.86 -29.66 7.91
C ASN A 50 -27.48 -28.17 7.85
N LEU A 51 -27.47 -27.47 8.98
CA LEU A 51 -27.03 -26.08 9.05
C LEU A 51 -25.55 -25.96 8.69
N THR A 52 -24.69 -26.80 9.26
CA THR A 52 -23.25 -26.80 8.94
C THR A 52 -23.03 -27.04 7.44
N THR A 53 -23.68 -28.03 6.84
CA THR A 53 -23.59 -28.29 5.40
C THR A 53 -24.13 -27.11 4.57
N THR A 54 -25.20 -26.46 5.00
CA THR A 54 -25.75 -25.27 4.32
C THR A 54 -24.78 -24.09 4.38
N ILE A 55 -24.13 -23.88 5.53
CA ILE A 55 -23.11 -22.85 5.71
C ILE A 55 -21.89 -23.13 4.81
N GLU A 56 -21.40 -24.36 4.78
CA GLU A 56 -20.31 -24.78 3.88
C GLU A 56 -20.65 -24.54 2.41
N THR A 57 -21.85 -24.95 1.98
CA THR A 57 -22.33 -24.73 0.60
C THR A 57 -22.42 -23.24 0.26
N LEU A 58 -22.92 -22.42 1.20
CA LEU A 58 -23.02 -20.97 1.01
C LEU A 58 -21.64 -20.31 0.93
N ASN A 59 -20.69 -20.76 1.74
CA ASN A 59 -19.31 -20.27 1.71
C ASN A 59 -18.64 -20.63 0.38
N GLU A 60 -18.78 -21.87 -0.10
CA GLU A 60 -18.24 -22.29 -1.39
C GLU A 60 -18.86 -21.52 -2.57
N ALA A 61 -20.16 -21.29 -2.54
CA ALA A 61 -20.85 -20.47 -3.53
C ALA A 61 -20.38 -19.00 -3.50
N THR A 62 -20.16 -18.46 -2.30
CA THR A 62 -19.65 -17.09 -2.11
C THR A 62 -18.22 -16.96 -2.65
N GLU A 63 -17.33 -17.88 -2.28
CA GLU A 63 -15.96 -17.92 -2.79
C GLU A 63 -15.91 -18.02 -4.32
N SER A 64 -16.73 -18.92 -4.89
CA SER A 64 -16.79 -19.11 -6.34
C SER A 64 -17.32 -17.86 -7.05
N SER A 65 -18.33 -17.21 -6.49
CA SER A 65 -18.85 -15.92 -6.99
C SER A 65 -17.76 -14.84 -6.99
N VAL A 66 -17.00 -14.71 -5.91
CA VAL A 66 -15.89 -13.75 -5.81
C VAL A 66 -14.82 -14.04 -6.85
N VAL A 67 -14.39 -15.30 -7.00
CA VAL A 67 -13.39 -15.69 -8.03
C VAL A 67 -13.89 -15.33 -9.44
N ILE A 68 -15.16 -15.58 -9.76
CA ILE A 68 -15.75 -15.22 -11.05
C ILE A 68 -15.70 -13.70 -11.28
N HIS A 69 -16.03 -12.91 -10.26
CA HIS A 69 -15.98 -11.45 -10.36
C HIS A 69 -14.54 -10.95 -10.56
N LEU A 70 -13.57 -11.48 -9.80
CA LEU A 70 -12.16 -11.12 -9.96
C LEU A 70 -11.66 -11.43 -11.38
N LYS A 71 -11.99 -12.62 -11.91
CA LYS A 71 -11.67 -13.00 -13.30
C LYS A 71 -12.29 -12.03 -14.31
N SER A 72 -13.54 -11.64 -14.11
CA SER A 72 -14.23 -10.67 -14.98
C SER A 72 -13.57 -9.29 -14.95
N LEU A 73 -13.09 -8.82 -13.80
CA LEU A 73 -12.46 -7.51 -13.65
C LEU A 73 -11.06 -7.45 -14.30
N GLY A 74 -10.32 -8.56 -14.28
CA GLY A 74 -8.97 -8.63 -14.84
C GLY A 74 -8.91 -9.02 -16.32
N SER A 75 -10.02 -9.51 -16.88
CA SER A 75 -10.13 -9.92 -18.28
C SER A 75 -10.22 -8.71 -19.22
N GLN A 76 -9.40 -8.68 -20.27
CA GLN A 76 -9.56 -7.73 -21.36
C GLN A 76 -10.78 -8.13 -22.21
N ARG A 77 -11.64 -7.17 -22.57
CA ARG A 77 -12.78 -7.38 -23.49
C ARG A 77 -12.40 -7.92 -24.89
N ALA A 78 -11.11 -8.13 -25.19
CA ALA A 78 -10.59 -8.44 -26.52
C ALA A 78 -10.03 -9.86 -26.70
N ALA A 79 -10.05 -10.74 -25.70
CA ALA A 79 -9.52 -12.11 -25.82
C ALA A 79 -10.65 -13.16 -25.87
N ILE A 80 -11.53 -13.05 -26.87
CA ILE A 80 -12.42 -14.14 -27.28
C ILE A 80 -12.04 -14.45 -28.72
N LEU A 81 -10.96 -15.19 -28.92
CA LEU A 81 -10.60 -15.94 -30.13
C LEU A 81 -9.29 -16.67 -29.78
N PHE A 82 -9.23 -17.97 -30.05
CA PHE A 82 -8.14 -18.95 -29.81
C PHE A 82 -8.30 -19.88 -28.59
N GLU A 83 -8.33 -21.18 -28.90
CA GLU A 83 -8.72 -22.34 -28.08
C GLU A 83 -7.63 -22.88 -27.13
N ARG A 84 -6.58 -22.12 -26.82
CA ARG A 84 -5.61 -22.52 -25.77
C ARG A 84 -5.89 -21.78 -24.47
N PRO A 85 -5.85 -22.46 -23.30
CA PRO A 85 -5.90 -21.78 -22.02
C PRO A 85 -4.78 -20.74 -21.98
N THR A 86 -5.12 -19.48 -21.70
CA THR A 86 -4.10 -18.47 -21.44
C THR A 86 -3.32 -18.86 -20.18
N PRO A 87 -2.02 -18.56 -20.05
CA PRO A 87 -1.23 -18.85 -18.84
C PRO A 87 -1.91 -18.39 -17.53
N ILE A 88 -2.68 -17.30 -17.59
CA ILE A 88 -3.49 -16.80 -16.47
C ILE A 88 -4.54 -17.83 -15.99
N GLN A 89 -5.19 -18.58 -16.89
CA GLN A 89 -6.17 -19.60 -16.53
C GLN A 89 -5.52 -20.80 -15.84
N GLU A 90 -4.32 -21.17 -16.27
CA GLU A 90 -3.53 -22.24 -15.64
C GLU A 90 -3.09 -21.82 -14.23
N LEU A 91 -2.59 -20.59 -14.07
CA LEU A 91 -2.26 -20.01 -12.76
C LEU A 91 -3.47 -19.95 -11.83
N PHE A 92 -4.65 -19.55 -12.32
CA PHE A 92 -5.88 -19.60 -11.52
C PHE A 92 -6.24 -21.01 -11.06
N SER A 93 -6.00 -22.01 -11.90
CA SER A 93 -6.28 -23.41 -11.58
C SER A 93 -5.28 -23.94 -10.55
N HIS A 94 -4.01 -23.62 -10.73
CA HIS A 94 -2.93 -23.98 -9.80
C HIS A 94 -3.12 -23.33 -8.41
N PHE A 95 -3.54 -22.06 -8.37
CA PHE A 95 -3.71 -21.31 -7.12
C PHE A 95 -5.13 -21.30 -6.54
N ASP A 96 -6.10 -22.03 -7.11
CA ASP A 96 -7.52 -21.96 -6.70
C ASP A 96 -7.72 -22.09 -5.18
N LYS A 97 -7.12 -23.12 -4.56
CA LYS A 97 -7.19 -23.33 -3.11
C LYS A 97 -6.58 -22.17 -2.31
N LYS A 98 -5.45 -21.62 -2.75
CA LYS A 98 -4.77 -20.51 -2.07
C LYS A 98 -5.60 -19.22 -2.18
N ILE A 99 -6.17 -18.94 -3.36
CA ILE A 99 -7.07 -17.79 -3.58
C ILE A 99 -8.33 -17.92 -2.72
N ARG A 100 -8.95 -19.10 -2.64
CA ARG A 100 -10.12 -19.33 -1.77
C ARG A 100 -9.79 -19.12 -0.30
N ASN A 101 -8.61 -19.53 0.16
CA ASN A 101 -8.18 -19.25 1.53
C ASN A 101 -8.05 -17.75 1.81
N ILE A 102 -7.49 -16.98 0.88
CA ILE A 102 -7.44 -15.50 0.99
C ILE A 102 -8.86 -14.93 1.08
N ILE A 103 -9.78 -15.40 0.23
CA ILE A 103 -11.18 -14.94 0.27
C ILE A 103 -11.81 -15.20 1.64
N ARG A 104 -11.62 -16.39 2.22
CA ARG A 104 -12.10 -16.73 3.57
C ARG A 104 -11.52 -15.84 4.65
N GLU A 105 -10.22 -15.57 4.59
CA GLU A 105 -9.55 -14.72 5.57
C GLU A 105 -10.03 -13.27 5.50
N VAL A 106 -10.26 -12.75 4.29
CA VAL A 106 -10.80 -11.39 4.12
C VAL A 106 -12.27 -11.33 4.59
N LEU A 107 -13.05 -12.38 4.29
CA LEU A 107 -14.45 -12.51 4.71
C LEU A 107 -14.64 -12.55 6.22
N SER A 108 -13.77 -13.28 6.94
CA SER A 108 -13.87 -13.36 8.41
C SER A 108 -13.56 -12.03 9.09
N ASN A 109 -12.79 -11.16 8.42
CA ASN A 109 -12.30 -9.89 8.95
C ASN A 109 -13.09 -8.65 8.47
N THR A 110 -14.02 -8.79 7.50
CA THR A 110 -14.75 -7.66 6.90
C THR A 110 -16.24 -7.96 6.75
N SER A 111 -17.08 -7.10 7.34
CA SER A 111 -18.55 -7.12 7.17
C SER A 111 -19.07 -6.21 6.04
N ASP A 112 -18.16 -5.63 5.25
CA ASP A 112 -18.42 -4.52 4.35
C ASP A 112 -18.68 -4.98 2.89
N GLN A 113 -19.49 -4.19 2.16
CA GLN A 113 -19.75 -4.34 0.71
C GLN A 113 -18.49 -4.20 -0.16
N ASN A 114 -17.41 -3.69 0.45
CA ASN A 114 -16.10 -3.41 -0.16
C ASN A 114 -15.13 -4.61 -0.19
N MET A 115 -15.63 -5.85 -0.09
CA MET A 115 -14.80 -7.06 -0.08
C MET A 115 -13.92 -7.23 -1.33
N LEU A 116 -14.47 -6.95 -2.52
CA LEU A 116 -13.82 -7.33 -3.79
C LEU A 116 -12.44 -6.71 -3.97
N TRP A 117 -12.29 -5.41 -3.70
CA TRP A 117 -10.97 -4.76 -3.84
C TRP A 117 -10.00 -5.18 -2.73
N LYS A 118 -10.47 -5.50 -1.52
CA LYS A 118 -9.60 -6.01 -0.45
C LYS A 118 -9.03 -7.39 -0.78
N VAL A 119 -9.87 -8.28 -1.33
CA VAL A 119 -9.40 -9.58 -1.83
C VAL A 119 -8.41 -9.38 -2.98
N ALA A 120 -8.73 -8.49 -3.93
CA ALA A 120 -7.82 -8.18 -5.04
C ALA A 120 -6.47 -7.60 -4.56
N GLU A 121 -6.47 -6.73 -3.56
CA GLU A 121 -5.27 -6.12 -2.96
C GLU A 121 -4.41 -7.17 -2.27
N GLU A 122 -5.02 -8.07 -1.51
CA GLU A 122 -4.30 -9.17 -0.87
C GLU A 122 -3.74 -10.15 -1.90
N CYS A 123 -4.52 -10.52 -2.93
CA CYS A 123 -4.02 -11.36 -4.01
C CYS A 123 -2.86 -10.70 -4.78
N TYR A 124 -2.96 -9.39 -5.06
CA TYR A 124 -1.88 -8.62 -5.66
C TYR A 124 -0.62 -8.64 -4.79
N ARG A 125 -0.75 -8.39 -3.48
CA ARG A 125 0.36 -8.40 -2.53
C ARG A 125 1.06 -9.77 -2.50
N GLN A 126 0.28 -10.85 -2.49
CA GLN A 126 0.80 -12.22 -2.51
C GLN A 126 1.40 -12.62 -3.86
N ALA A 127 0.96 -12.02 -4.96
CA ALA A 127 1.51 -12.29 -6.28
C ALA A 127 2.82 -11.51 -6.52
N ALA A 128 2.86 -10.25 -6.10
CA ALA A 128 3.99 -9.35 -6.32
C ALA A 128 5.14 -9.53 -5.31
N SER A 129 4.89 -10.14 -4.16
CA SER A 129 5.92 -10.41 -3.15
C SER A 129 6.74 -11.65 -3.53
N PRO A 130 8.09 -11.61 -3.49
CA PRO A 130 8.94 -12.77 -3.73
C PRO A 130 8.70 -13.94 -2.75
N SER A 131 8.15 -13.67 -1.58
CA SER A 131 7.79 -14.66 -0.56
C SER A 131 6.28 -14.91 -0.49
N GLY A 132 5.51 -14.40 -1.45
CA GLY A 132 4.06 -14.48 -1.45
C GLY A 132 3.55 -15.83 -1.94
N ILE A 133 2.42 -16.28 -1.39
CA ILE A 133 1.87 -17.62 -1.69
C ILE A 133 1.28 -17.72 -3.10
N LEU A 134 1.09 -16.60 -3.80
CA LEU A 134 0.60 -16.55 -5.18
C LEU A 134 1.70 -16.14 -6.16
N HIS A 135 2.97 -16.22 -5.75
CA HIS A 135 4.09 -15.86 -6.60
C HIS A 135 4.17 -16.80 -7.81
N ALA A 136 4.34 -16.24 -9.01
CA ALA A 136 4.25 -17.00 -10.26
C ALA A 136 5.29 -18.13 -10.36
N ASP A 137 6.43 -17.98 -9.71
CA ASP A 137 7.50 -18.99 -9.71
C ASP A 137 7.09 -20.31 -9.03
N ASP A 138 6.13 -20.29 -8.10
CA ASP A 138 5.56 -21.52 -7.52
C ASP A 138 4.94 -22.44 -8.59
N TYR A 139 4.53 -21.86 -9.72
CA TYR A 139 3.99 -22.58 -10.87
C TYR A 139 5.06 -22.81 -11.96
N PHE A 140 5.79 -21.76 -12.33
CA PHE A 140 6.70 -21.84 -13.48
C PHE A 140 8.01 -22.59 -13.19
N ILE A 141 8.61 -22.47 -11.99
CA ILE A 141 9.88 -23.17 -11.70
C ILE A 141 9.71 -24.70 -11.77
N PRO A 142 8.72 -25.32 -11.09
CA PRO A 142 8.53 -26.77 -11.21
C PRO A 142 8.20 -27.23 -12.63
N LEU A 143 7.49 -26.39 -13.40
CA LEU A 143 7.16 -26.68 -14.80
C LEU A 143 8.42 -26.66 -15.69
N GLU A 144 9.28 -25.66 -15.50
CA GLU A 144 10.57 -25.52 -16.18
C GLU A 144 11.51 -26.67 -15.80
N GLU A 145 11.63 -27.01 -14.52
CA GLU A 145 12.42 -28.15 -14.02
C GLU A 145 11.93 -29.48 -14.60
N ALA A 146 10.61 -29.69 -14.68
CA ALA A 146 10.03 -30.89 -15.29
C ALA A 146 10.33 -30.97 -16.80
N CYS A 147 10.38 -29.84 -17.51
CA CYS A 147 10.78 -29.80 -18.91
C CYS A 147 12.27 -30.14 -19.10
N LEU A 148 13.12 -29.90 -18.11
CA LEU A 148 14.52 -30.30 -18.15
C LEU A 148 14.71 -31.81 -17.94
N GLN A 149 13.79 -32.50 -17.25
CA GLN A 149 13.87 -33.95 -17.00
C GLN A 149 13.65 -34.84 -18.23
N TRP A 150 13.37 -34.28 -19.42
CA TRP A 150 13.28 -35.05 -20.67
C TRP A 150 13.98 -34.33 -21.84
N PRO A 151 15.09 -34.85 -22.40
CA PRO A 151 15.92 -35.97 -21.96
C PRO A 151 17.21 -35.46 -21.29
N TYR A 152 17.16 -35.18 -19.98
CA TYR A 152 18.35 -35.27 -19.13
C TYR A 152 18.18 -36.51 -18.26
N ASP A 153 18.38 -37.65 -18.87
CA ASP A 153 18.71 -38.88 -18.15
C ASP A 153 20.22 -39.06 -18.36
N PRO A 154 21.06 -38.96 -17.31
CA PRO A 154 22.52 -39.14 -17.43
C PRO A 154 22.91 -40.52 -18.00
N ASP A 155 22.00 -41.48 -17.93
CA ASP A 155 22.16 -42.84 -18.45
C ASP A 155 21.45 -43.02 -19.83
N PHE A 156 20.76 -41.98 -20.35
CA PHE A 156 20.13 -41.99 -21.67
C PHE A 156 21.12 -41.49 -22.73
N GLU A 157 22.04 -42.38 -23.09
CA GLU A 157 22.95 -42.23 -24.23
C GLU A 157 22.17 -42.42 -25.54
N SER A 158 21.49 -41.37 -26.02
CA SER A 158 21.02 -41.32 -27.41
C SER A 158 22.05 -40.57 -28.26
N GLU A 159 22.34 -41.06 -29.47
CA GLU A 159 23.26 -40.39 -30.42
C GLU A 159 22.85 -38.92 -30.67
N GLU A 160 21.55 -38.62 -30.63
CA GLU A 160 20.99 -37.26 -30.76
C GLU A 160 21.44 -36.29 -29.66
N TYR A 161 21.76 -36.78 -28.45
CA TYR A 161 22.24 -35.96 -27.33
C TYR A 161 23.69 -35.49 -27.56
N TYR A 162 24.57 -36.43 -27.92
CA TYR A 162 25.96 -36.10 -28.24
C TYR A 162 26.06 -35.29 -29.53
N GLU A 163 25.13 -35.45 -30.48
CA GLU A 163 25.01 -34.55 -31.62
C GLU A 163 24.61 -33.13 -31.22
N HIS A 164 23.73 -32.93 -30.23
CA HIS A 164 23.35 -31.59 -29.76
C HIS A 164 24.50 -30.84 -29.11
N GLU A 165 25.19 -31.45 -28.12
CA GLU A 165 26.33 -30.83 -27.43
C GLU A 165 27.50 -30.56 -28.40
N ASN A 166 27.85 -31.54 -29.25
CA ASN A 166 28.89 -31.32 -30.26
C ASN A 166 28.50 -30.23 -31.28
N ARG A 167 27.23 -30.09 -31.65
CA ARG A 167 26.78 -29.03 -32.57
C ARG A 167 26.74 -27.66 -31.92
N LEU A 168 26.48 -27.55 -30.62
CA LEU A 168 26.63 -26.28 -29.90
C LEU A 168 28.09 -25.78 -29.91
N ASP A 169 29.06 -26.70 -29.87
CA ASP A 169 30.49 -26.35 -29.85
C ASP A 169 31.11 -26.19 -31.26
N VAL A 170 30.59 -26.87 -32.28
CA VAL A 170 31.19 -26.93 -33.62
C VAL A 170 30.42 -26.11 -34.68
N ASP A 171 29.11 -25.94 -34.53
CA ASP A 171 28.22 -25.27 -35.50
C ASP A 171 27.71 -23.94 -34.92
N GLU A 172 28.40 -22.85 -35.27
CA GLU A 172 28.12 -21.49 -34.78
C GLU A 172 26.70 -21.01 -35.16
N ASP A 173 26.19 -21.42 -36.32
CA ASP A 173 24.82 -21.10 -36.76
C ASP A 173 23.78 -21.84 -35.90
N TYR A 174 24.03 -23.11 -35.58
CA TYR A 174 23.18 -23.90 -34.69
C TYR A 174 23.18 -23.36 -33.25
N ALA A 175 24.36 -23.02 -32.70
CA ALA A 175 24.50 -22.40 -31.40
C ALA A 175 23.73 -21.07 -31.30
N THR A 176 23.84 -20.23 -32.34
CA THR A 176 23.12 -18.96 -32.43
C THR A 176 21.60 -19.17 -32.44
N ILE A 177 21.08 -20.10 -33.28
CA ILE A 177 19.65 -20.40 -33.35
C ILE A 177 19.12 -20.96 -32.02
N PHE A 178 19.91 -21.80 -31.34
CA PHE A 178 19.55 -22.35 -30.04
C PHE A 178 19.51 -21.27 -28.97
N GLN A 179 20.52 -20.40 -28.90
CA GLN A 179 20.55 -19.26 -27.98
C GLN A 179 19.35 -18.34 -28.21
N GLU A 180 19.05 -17.96 -29.46
CA GLU A 180 17.86 -17.15 -29.77
C GLU A 180 16.56 -17.83 -29.34
N ARG A 181 16.45 -19.16 -29.48
CA ARG A 181 15.27 -19.91 -29.05
C ARG A 181 15.13 -19.92 -27.53
N THR A 182 16.23 -20.09 -26.80
CA THR A 182 16.26 -20.03 -25.34
C THR A 182 15.90 -18.64 -24.84
N GLU A 183 16.51 -17.59 -25.41
CA GLU A 183 16.19 -16.20 -25.08
C GLU A 183 14.72 -15.86 -25.34
N ARG A 184 14.15 -16.33 -26.47
CA ARG A 184 12.71 -16.16 -26.75
C ARG A 184 11.83 -16.87 -25.72
N LYS A 185 12.19 -18.07 -25.28
CA LYS A 185 11.47 -18.81 -24.23
C LYS A 185 11.55 -18.07 -22.90
N ASP A 186 12.74 -17.63 -22.50
CA ASP A 186 12.95 -16.88 -21.26
C ASP A 186 12.21 -15.54 -21.26
N GLN A 187 12.15 -14.88 -22.41
CA GLN A 187 11.38 -13.65 -22.57
C GLN A 187 9.88 -13.91 -22.50
N ALA A 188 9.38 -14.96 -23.13
CA ALA A 188 7.98 -15.36 -23.05
C ALA A 188 7.59 -15.72 -21.61
N CYS A 189 8.44 -16.46 -20.89
CA CYS A 189 8.15 -16.85 -19.53
C CYS A 189 8.21 -15.67 -18.54
N ARG A 190 9.17 -14.74 -18.72
CA ARG A 190 9.18 -13.46 -17.99
C ARG A 190 7.91 -12.64 -18.25
N LYS A 191 7.44 -12.62 -19.49
CA LYS A 191 6.19 -11.96 -19.86
C LYS A 191 5.00 -12.60 -19.18
N ASP A 192 4.92 -13.93 -19.11
CA ASP A 192 3.80 -14.62 -18.46
C ASP A 192 3.78 -14.43 -16.94
N ARG A 193 4.96 -14.43 -16.29
CA ARG A 193 5.10 -14.03 -14.89
C ARG A 193 4.59 -12.60 -14.66
N GLN A 194 4.98 -11.66 -15.53
CA GLN A 194 4.51 -10.28 -15.44
C GLN A 194 3.00 -10.15 -15.71
N ASN A 195 2.46 -10.91 -16.67
CA ASN A 195 1.03 -10.92 -17.00
C ASN A 195 0.16 -11.30 -15.79
N TRP A 196 0.68 -12.13 -14.87
CA TRP A 196 0.02 -12.47 -13.62
C TRP A 196 -0.11 -11.28 -12.67
N ILE A 197 0.96 -10.49 -12.53
CA ILE A 197 0.93 -9.24 -11.75
C ILE A 197 0.02 -8.22 -12.42
N ASP A 198 0.14 -8.05 -13.73
CA ASP A 198 -0.68 -7.12 -14.52
C ASP A 198 -2.17 -7.46 -14.43
N PHE A 199 -2.52 -8.75 -14.34
CA PHE A 199 -3.88 -9.19 -14.13
C PHE A 199 -4.43 -8.62 -12.82
N TRP A 200 -3.73 -8.76 -11.71
CA TRP A 200 -4.20 -8.25 -10.41
C TRP A 200 -4.25 -6.72 -10.36
N ILE A 201 -3.33 -6.03 -11.03
CA ILE A 201 -3.38 -4.57 -11.18
C ILE A 201 -4.64 -4.14 -11.94
N ARG A 202 -5.00 -4.84 -13.03
CA ARG A 202 -6.26 -4.59 -13.76
C ARG A 202 -7.47 -4.82 -12.86
N VAL A 203 -7.48 -5.91 -12.07
CA VAL A 203 -8.57 -6.18 -11.12
C VAL A 203 -8.70 -5.03 -10.12
N LEU A 204 -7.60 -4.56 -9.53
CA LEU A 204 -7.60 -3.44 -8.57
C LEU A 204 -8.15 -2.15 -9.18
N ASN A 205 -7.62 -1.76 -10.34
CA ASN A 205 -8.04 -0.54 -11.04
C ASN A 205 -9.52 -0.58 -11.43
N ASN A 206 -10.04 -1.75 -11.80
CA ASN A 206 -11.44 -1.94 -12.21
C ASN A 206 -12.39 -2.23 -11.03
N SER A 207 -11.86 -2.51 -9.84
CA SER A 207 -12.69 -2.87 -8.69
C SER A 207 -13.43 -1.63 -8.15
N PRO A 208 -14.76 -1.72 -7.89
CA PRO A 208 -15.51 -0.65 -7.24
C PRO A 208 -14.90 -0.30 -5.88
N ALA A 209 -14.77 1.01 -5.59
CA ALA A 209 -14.11 1.54 -4.38
C ALA A 209 -12.64 1.09 -4.17
N GLY A 210 -12.06 0.34 -5.10
CA GLY A 210 -10.65 0.01 -5.11
C GLY A 210 -9.76 1.22 -5.45
N PRO A 211 -8.44 1.06 -5.34
CA PRO A 211 -7.50 2.09 -5.72
C PRO A 211 -7.38 2.20 -7.25
N THR A 212 -6.88 3.35 -7.72
CA THR A 212 -6.34 3.48 -9.08
C THR A 212 -4.83 3.63 -8.94
N LEU A 213 -4.07 2.68 -9.47
CA LEU A 213 -2.61 2.64 -9.38
C LEU A 213 -1.99 3.37 -10.56
N PHE A 214 -0.90 4.09 -10.32
CA PHE A 214 0.02 4.54 -11.36
C PHE A 214 0.76 3.33 -11.93
N TYR A 215 0.32 2.84 -13.08
CA TYR A 215 0.90 1.67 -13.70
C TYR A 215 1.11 1.90 -15.21
N PRO A 216 2.34 2.17 -15.65
CA PRO A 216 2.58 2.53 -17.04
C PRO A 216 2.25 1.36 -17.98
N PRO A 217 1.68 1.64 -19.17
CA PRO A 217 1.49 0.62 -20.20
C PRO A 217 2.82 -0.04 -20.59
N ALA A 218 2.77 -1.30 -21.06
CA ALA A 218 3.94 -2.09 -21.49
C ALA A 218 4.84 -1.42 -22.56
N THR A 219 4.37 -0.35 -23.21
CA THR A 219 5.14 0.48 -24.16
C THR A 219 6.11 1.45 -23.50
N PHE A 220 6.02 1.68 -22.18
CA PHE A 220 7.08 2.35 -21.44
C PHE A 220 8.25 1.39 -21.32
N HIS A 221 9.43 1.75 -21.85
CA HIS A 221 10.65 0.98 -21.65
C HIS A 221 10.87 0.79 -20.14
N THR A 222 10.63 -0.43 -19.66
CA THR A 222 10.47 -0.86 -18.27
C THR A 222 11.77 -0.86 -17.46
N GLN A 223 12.86 -0.32 -17.99
CA GLN A 223 14.19 -0.39 -17.38
C GLN A 223 14.39 0.51 -16.14
N SER A 224 13.39 1.26 -15.68
CA SER A 224 13.57 2.28 -14.62
C SER A 224 12.45 2.39 -13.58
N LEU A 225 11.50 1.44 -13.51
CA LEU A 225 10.45 1.50 -12.48
C LEU A 225 10.95 0.97 -11.13
N LYS A 226 11.86 1.73 -10.50
CA LYS A 226 12.09 1.59 -9.06
C LYS A 226 10.93 2.27 -8.34
N PHE A 227 9.83 1.54 -8.19
CA PHE A 227 8.73 1.96 -7.31
C PHE A 227 9.12 2.01 -5.83
N ASP A 228 10.35 1.60 -5.48
CA ASP A 228 10.98 1.78 -4.16
C ASP A 228 11.23 3.26 -3.79
N ASP A 229 10.75 4.22 -4.59
CA ASP A 229 10.98 5.66 -4.40
C ASP A 229 9.90 6.41 -3.60
N VAL A 230 9.19 5.70 -2.72
CA VAL A 230 8.16 6.31 -1.85
C VAL A 230 8.61 6.21 -0.38
N PRO A 231 8.64 7.33 0.37
CA PRO A 231 8.95 7.29 1.80
C PRO A 231 7.86 6.52 2.55
N GLN A 232 8.24 5.89 3.66
CA GLN A 232 7.30 5.16 4.52
C GLN A 232 6.11 6.02 4.95
N TYR A 233 6.32 7.31 5.19
CA TYR A 233 5.27 8.22 5.65
C TYR A 233 4.98 9.31 4.63
N LEU A 234 3.70 9.48 4.31
CA LEU A 234 3.19 10.63 3.57
C LEU A 234 2.10 11.33 4.39
N PHE A 235 1.97 12.63 4.19
CA PHE A 235 1.09 13.51 4.96
C PHE A 235 0.17 14.29 4.03
N ARG A 236 -1.03 14.59 4.50
CA ARG A 236 -1.98 15.47 3.82
C ARG A 236 -2.76 16.28 4.85
N THR A 237 -2.79 17.59 4.66
CA THR A 237 -3.63 18.49 5.46
C THR A 237 -4.93 18.74 4.74
N PHE A 238 -6.05 18.64 5.45
CA PHE A 238 -7.37 18.91 4.89
C PHE A 238 -8.33 19.55 5.89
N ASP A 239 -9.39 20.15 5.37
CA ASP A 239 -10.55 20.65 6.12
C ASP A 239 -11.82 20.44 5.26
N GLY A 240 -12.98 20.90 5.73
CA GLY A 240 -14.25 20.78 5.01
C GLY A 240 -14.31 21.47 3.63
N ASN A 241 -13.33 22.32 3.29
CA ASN A 241 -13.24 23.00 1.99
C ASN A 241 -12.17 22.38 1.07
N SER A 242 -11.46 21.34 1.52
CA SER A 242 -10.52 20.62 0.66
C SER A 242 -11.25 19.89 -0.46
N SER A 243 -10.69 19.92 -1.67
CA SER A 243 -11.21 19.21 -2.83
C SER A 243 -11.30 17.69 -2.57
N GLY A 244 -12.34 17.08 -3.12
CA GLY A 244 -12.60 15.64 -2.98
C GLY A 244 -13.18 15.27 -1.61
N LYS A 245 -13.16 13.97 -1.30
CA LYS A 245 -13.61 13.41 -0.03
C LYS A 245 -12.39 13.19 0.82
N ASN A 246 -12.40 13.71 2.04
CA ASN A 246 -11.30 13.60 2.98
C ASN A 246 -11.93 13.31 4.36
N ASP A 247 -11.87 12.07 4.83
CA ASP A 247 -12.40 11.68 6.14
C ASP A 247 -11.42 10.76 6.91
N GLU A 248 -11.86 10.16 8.02
CA GLU A 248 -11.05 9.29 8.88
C GLU A 248 -10.66 7.95 8.24
N SER A 249 -11.32 7.57 7.14
CA SER A 249 -11.24 6.25 6.51
C SER A 249 -10.83 6.29 5.04
N VAL A 250 -11.14 7.38 4.33
CA VAL A 250 -10.99 7.51 2.88
C VAL A 250 -10.57 8.92 2.48
N ILE A 251 -9.60 8.98 1.57
CA ILE A 251 -9.26 10.16 0.78
C ILE A 251 -9.54 9.83 -0.69
N ALA A 252 -10.41 10.59 -1.36
CA ALA A 252 -10.81 10.31 -2.74
C ALA A 252 -10.87 11.59 -3.59
N SER A 253 -10.44 11.45 -4.85
CA SER A 253 -10.52 12.50 -5.87
C SER A 253 -11.97 12.87 -6.20
N ILE A 254 -12.19 14.08 -6.74
CA ILE A 254 -13.52 14.51 -7.19
C ILE A 254 -14.06 13.57 -8.27
N ALA A 255 -13.20 13.12 -9.19
CA ALA A 255 -13.55 12.17 -10.24
C ALA A 255 -14.09 10.84 -9.69
N SER A 256 -13.63 10.41 -8.50
CA SER A 256 -14.09 9.19 -7.83
C SER A 256 -15.42 9.35 -7.08
N ILE A 257 -15.83 10.58 -6.79
CA ILE A 257 -17.05 10.88 -6.02
C ILE A 257 -18.21 11.19 -6.96
N VAL A 258 -17.95 12.01 -7.97
CA VAL A 258 -18.97 12.56 -8.88
C VAL A 258 -19.26 11.62 -10.05
N GLY A 259 -18.34 10.73 -10.42
CA GLY A 259 -18.47 9.81 -11.55
C GLY A 259 -19.00 8.43 -11.15
N PRO A 260 -20.26 8.06 -11.47
CA PRO A 260 -20.72 6.68 -11.38
C PRO A 260 -20.25 5.79 -12.56
N GLN A 261 -19.44 6.32 -13.49
CA GLN A 261 -18.95 5.57 -14.65
C GLN A 261 -17.45 5.30 -14.57
N ALA A 262 -17.07 4.06 -14.93
CA ALA A 262 -15.69 3.56 -15.00
C ALA A 262 -14.72 4.44 -15.84
N SER A 263 -15.24 5.37 -16.64
CA SER A 263 -14.46 6.30 -17.48
C SER A 263 -13.77 7.43 -16.71
N THR A 264 -14.04 7.65 -15.41
CA THR A 264 -13.39 8.73 -14.64
C THR A 264 -12.19 8.28 -13.81
N ARG A 265 -11.95 6.97 -13.69
CA ARG A 265 -10.85 6.35 -12.93
C ARG A 265 -9.73 5.83 -13.83
N ILE A 266 -9.46 6.55 -14.92
CA ILE A 266 -8.37 6.21 -15.84
C ILE A 266 -7.05 6.56 -15.16
N ASP A 267 -6.10 5.64 -15.20
CA ASP A 267 -4.72 5.89 -14.78
C ASP A 267 -4.12 7.01 -15.66
N LEU A 268 -3.58 8.04 -15.03
CA LEU A 268 -2.87 9.14 -15.66
C LEU A 268 -1.84 8.65 -16.69
N LEU A 269 -1.15 7.54 -16.42
CA LEU A 269 -0.13 6.98 -17.32
C LEU A 269 -0.70 6.20 -18.51
N ALA A 270 -1.98 5.84 -18.46
CA ALA A 270 -2.70 5.22 -19.58
C ALA A 270 -3.25 6.28 -20.56
N LEU A 271 -3.23 7.56 -20.19
CA LEU A 271 -3.62 8.66 -21.06
C LEU A 271 -2.51 9.01 -22.06
N GLU A 272 -2.89 9.67 -23.16
CA GLU A 272 -1.91 10.30 -24.04
C GLU A 272 -1.07 11.32 -23.26
N LYS A 273 0.25 11.35 -23.52
CA LYS A 273 1.21 12.15 -22.73
C LYS A 273 0.82 13.62 -22.60
N HIS A 274 0.25 14.22 -23.64
CA HIS A 274 -0.21 15.61 -23.60
C HIS A 274 -1.38 15.81 -22.64
N ASN A 275 -2.41 14.95 -22.72
CA ASN A 275 -3.57 15.00 -21.82
C ASN A 275 -3.16 14.73 -20.36
N ALA A 276 -2.23 13.78 -20.16
CA ALA A 276 -1.66 13.50 -18.83
C ALA A 276 -0.91 14.72 -18.26
N ALA A 277 -0.09 15.39 -19.08
CA ALA A 277 0.63 16.60 -18.69
C ALA A 277 -0.33 17.76 -18.37
N GLU A 278 -1.38 17.96 -19.16
CA GLU A 278 -2.39 19.00 -18.91
C GLU A 278 -3.16 18.75 -17.61
N LEU A 279 -3.64 17.53 -17.38
CA LEU A 279 -4.31 17.15 -16.14
C LEU A 279 -3.42 17.34 -14.91
N LEU A 280 -2.16 16.95 -15.02
CA LEU A 280 -1.18 17.11 -13.94
C LEU A 280 -0.87 18.59 -13.65
N HIS A 281 -0.68 19.39 -14.70
CA HIS A 281 -0.48 20.84 -14.57
C HIS A 281 -1.69 21.52 -13.93
N MET A 282 -2.89 21.20 -14.39
CA MET A 282 -4.14 21.73 -13.84
C MET A 282 -4.32 21.33 -12.36
N HIS A 283 -4.03 20.08 -11.99
CA HIS A 283 -4.10 19.64 -10.60
C HIS A 283 -3.15 20.40 -9.67
N LEU A 284 -1.95 20.71 -10.15
CA LEU A 284 -0.90 21.38 -9.34
C LEU A 284 -1.04 22.90 -9.31
N THR A 285 -1.77 23.49 -10.25
CA THR A 285 -1.98 24.94 -10.35
C THR A 285 -3.36 25.40 -9.92
N LYS A 286 -4.33 24.48 -9.74
CA LYS A 286 -5.66 24.83 -9.24
C LYS A 286 -5.58 25.48 -7.86
N ASP A 287 -6.50 26.40 -7.61
CA ASP A 287 -6.69 26.95 -6.28
C ASP A 287 -6.97 25.82 -5.29
N CYS A 288 -6.34 25.87 -4.11
CA CYS A 288 -6.45 24.85 -3.06
C CYS A 288 -7.88 24.59 -2.54
N PHE A 289 -8.86 25.32 -3.08
CA PHE A 289 -10.24 25.43 -2.66
C PHE A 289 -11.23 25.47 -3.83
N SER A 290 -10.77 25.43 -5.09
CA SER A 290 -11.66 25.30 -6.24
C SER A 290 -11.90 23.81 -6.52
N GLY A 291 -13.16 23.42 -6.53
CA GLY A 291 -13.61 22.03 -6.67
C GLY A 291 -14.19 21.70 -8.05
N GLU A 292 -14.08 22.61 -9.02
CA GLU A 292 -14.74 22.42 -10.33
C GLU A 292 -13.96 21.51 -11.27
N VAL A 293 -12.67 21.29 -11.02
CA VAL A 293 -11.85 20.41 -11.85
C VAL A 293 -11.98 18.96 -11.36
N SER A 294 -12.68 18.12 -12.13
CA SER A 294 -12.81 16.69 -11.89
C SER A 294 -11.53 15.92 -12.29
N ASP A 295 -10.39 16.25 -11.68
CA ASP A 295 -9.19 15.42 -11.84
C ASP A 295 -9.25 14.18 -10.93
N ASN A 296 -8.54 13.13 -11.33
CA ASN A 296 -8.48 11.86 -10.61
C ASN A 296 -7.36 11.85 -9.55
N LEU A 297 -6.78 12.99 -9.19
CA LEU A 297 -5.54 13.07 -8.42
C LEU A 297 -5.79 13.62 -7.01
N MET A 298 -4.93 13.22 -6.07
CA MET A 298 -4.88 13.77 -4.71
C MET A 298 -3.44 13.99 -4.28
N SER A 299 -3.14 15.21 -3.81
CA SER A 299 -1.84 15.62 -3.26
C SER A 299 -1.52 15.05 -1.89
N TRP A 300 -0.26 14.69 -1.74
CA TRP A 300 0.41 14.25 -0.52
C TRP A 300 1.79 14.88 -0.44
N THR A 301 2.35 14.98 0.77
CA THR A 301 3.71 15.47 1.00
C THR A 301 4.49 14.51 1.88
N SER A 302 5.78 14.31 1.61
CA SER A 302 6.70 13.62 2.53
C SER A 302 7.16 14.51 3.70
N SER A 303 6.85 15.82 3.65
CA SER A 303 7.25 16.79 4.66
C SER A 303 6.13 17.07 5.66
N LEU A 304 6.24 16.50 6.86
CA LEU A 304 5.36 16.85 7.97
C LEU A 304 5.48 18.35 8.34
N LEU A 305 6.69 18.92 8.21
CA LEU A 305 6.92 20.36 8.37
C LEU A 305 6.00 21.18 7.45
N PHE A 306 5.97 20.83 6.15
CA PHE A 306 5.10 21.49 5.18
C PHE A 306 3.63 21.28 5.50
N ALA A 307 3.22 20.06 5.85
CA ALA A 307 1.83 19.76 6.21
C ALA A 307 1.34 20.59 7.41
N ILE A 308 2.16 20.70 8.47
CA ILE A 308 1.86 21.50 9.66
C ILE A 308 1.80 22.99 9.32
N GLN A 309 2.79 23.52 8.60
CA GLN A 309 2.79 24.94 8.22
C GLN A 309 1.58 25.28 7.34
N TYR A 310 1.18 24.36 6.46
CA TYR A 310 -0.02 24.52 5.64
C TYR A 310 -1.30 24.49 6.48
N ALA A 311 -1.36 23.67 7.54
CA ALA A 311 -2.46 23.67 8.51
C ALA A 311 -2.55 25.01 9.27
N VAL A 312 -1.43 25.53 9.76
CA VAL A 312 -1.37 26.85 10.44
C VAL A 312 -1.80 27.98 9.51
N TRP A 313 -1.37 27.94 8.25
CA TRP A 313 -1.80 28.92 7.25
C TRP A 313 -3.31 28.83 6.96
N ARG A 314 -3.88 27.63 6.84
CA ARG A 314 -5.32 27.42 6.63
C ARG A 314 -6.13 27.99 7.79
N LEU A 315 -5.70 27.73 9.03
CA LEU A 315 -6.33 28.24 10.25
C LEU A 315 -6.56 29.75 10.18
N ARG A 316 -5.52 30.50 9.79
CA ARG A 316 -5.54 31.96 9.80
C ARG A 316 -6.20 32.56 8.57
N ARG A 317 -5.98 31.98 7.39
CA ARG A 317 -6.60 32.46 6.13
C ARG A 317 -8.11 32.24 6.13
N ARG A 318 -8.59 31.15 6.71
CA ARG A 318 -10.02 30.76 6.66
C ARG A 318 -10.79 31.06 7.95
N ARG A 319 -10.11 31.41 9.05
CA ARG A 319 -10.72 31.53 10.38
C ARG A 319 -11.51 30.28 10.78
N CYS A 320 -11.06 29.11 10.33
CA CYS A 320 -11.61 27.81 10.74
C CYS A 320 -11.29 27.55 12.21
N ARG A 321 -11.99 26.60 12.85
CA ARG A 321 -11.55 26.13 14.16
C ARG A 321 -10.32 25.23 13.99
N PRO A 322 -9.35 25.23 14.92
CA PRO A 322 -8.23 24.31 14.88
C PRO A 322 -8.65 22.83 14.85
N SER A 323 -9.82 22.49 15.41
CA SER A 323 -10.42 21.15 15.36
C SER A 323 -10.91 20.73 13.97
N ASP A 324 -11.24 21.68 13.10
CA ASP A 324 -11.76 21.40 11.75
C ASP A 324 -10.64 21.09 10.75
N ILE A 325 -9.39 21.48 11.07
CA ILE A 325 -8.22 21.25 10.24
C ILE A 325 -7.54 19.97 10.69
N LYS A 326 -7.42 19.01 9.78
CA LYS A 326 -6.88 17.69 10.06
C LYS A 326 -5.59 17.46 9.28
N ILE A 327 -4.70 16.67 9.86
CA ILE A 327 -3.50 16.14 9.23
C ILE A 327 -3.66 14.62 9.19
N CYS A 328 -3.72 14.06 7.99
CA CYS A 328 -3.65 12.62 7.74
C CYS A 328 -2.19 12.24 7.49
N ALA A 329 -1.73 11.20 8.18
CA ALA A 329 -0.46 10.53 7.95
C ALA A 329 -0.75 9.09 7.54
N VAL A 330 -0.17 8.61 6.45
CA VAL A 330 -0.31 7.23 5.96
C VAL A 330 1.03 6.49 6.04
N ASP A 331 0.96 5.18 6.29
CA ASP A 331 2.12 4.28 6.13
C ASP A 331 2.05 3.63 4.75
N THR A 332 2.87 4.13 3.83
CA THR A 332 2.86 3.75 2.41
C THR A 332 3.21 2.28 2.17
N THR A 333 3.89 1.62 3.13
CA THR A 333 4.22 0.19 3.06
C THR A 333 2.99 -0.71 3.16
N LYS A 334 1.85 -0.17 3.60
CA LYS A 334 0.57 -0.87 3.74
C LYS A 334 -0.35 -0.70 2.51
N PHE A 335 0.17 -0.12 1.42
CA PHE A 335 -0.57 0.13 0.19
C PHE A 335 0.10 -0.60 -0.98
N PRO A 336 -0.67 -0.95 -2.03
CA PRO A 336 -0.12 -1.55 -3.23
C PRO A 336 0.88 -0.61 -3.90
N GLN A 337 1.87 -1.20 -4.55
CA GLN A 337 2.85 -0.47 -5.33
C GLN A 337 2.14 0.33 -6.43
N GLY A 338 2.58 1.57 -6.67
CA GLY A 338 1.92 2.49 -7.59
C GLY A 338 0.71 3.22 -7.00
N GLN A 339 0.33 3.00 -5.73
CA GLN A 339 -0.70 3.82 -5.07
C GLN A 339 -0.32 5.30 -4.99
N PHE A 340 0.98 5.56 -4.76
CA PHE A 340 1.57 6.89 -4.67
C PHE A 340 2.69 7.02 -5.68
N ALA A 341 2.79 8.17 -6.33
CA ALA A 341 3.86 8.49 -7.27
C ALA A 341 4.39 9.90 -7.01
N ARG A 342 5.72 10.05 -7.09
CA ARG A 342 6.40 11.34 -6.90
C ARG A 342 6.10 12.28 -8.08
N ASP A 343 5.86 13.56 -7.80
CA ASP A 343 5.52 14.55 -8.84
C ASP A 343 6.61 14.66 -9.93
N THR A 344 7.89 14.72 -9.52
CA THR A 344 9.04 14.82 -10.43
C THR A 344 9.17 13.63 -11.36
N TRP A 345 8.80 12.44 -10.88
CA TRP A 345 8.77 11.24 -11.71
C TRP A 345 7.63 11.32 -12.74
N LEU A 346 6.45 11.76 -12.32
CA LEU A 346 5.31 11.97 -13.21
C LEU A 346 5.59 13.03 -14.28
N PHE A 347 6.31 14.11 -13.95
CA PHE A 347 6.74 15.11 -14.94
C PHE A 347 7.60 14.51 -16.04
N LYS A 348 8.56 13.64 -15.66
CA LYS A 348 9.42 12.93 -16.62
C LYS A 348 8.61 11.95 -17.46
N ALA A 349 7.66 11.23 -16.87
CA ALA A 349 6.81 10.26 -17.57
C ALA A 349 5.85 10.94 -18.57
N CYS A 350 5.29 12.09 -18.21
CA CYS A 350 4.35 12.86 -19.04
C CYS A 350 5.05 13.78 -20.05
N LYS A 351 6.39 13.83 -20.07
CA LYS A 351 7.13 14.73 -20.97
C LYS A 351 6.88 14.34 -22.44
N SER A 352 6.23 15.24 -23.19
CA SER A 352 6.09 15.13 -24.64
C SER A 352 7.30 15.75 -25.33
N THR A 353 7.73 15.18 -26.46
CA THR A 353 8.78 15.74 -27.33
C THR A 353 8.28 16.90 -28.18
N THR A 354 6.98 17.18 -28.15
CA THR A 354 6.31 18.08 -29.07
C THR A 354 5.83 19.34 -28.35
N ARG A 355 6.54 20.44 -28.62
CA ARG A 355 6.26 21.87 -28.28
C ARG A 355 6.99 22.43 -27.05
N GLN A 356 7.97 23.29 -27.35
CA GLN A 356 8.80 24.03 -26.40
C GLN A 356 8.05 25.18 -25.68
N GLU A 357 6.80 25.47 -26.07
CA GLU A 357 5.98 26.59 -25.60
C GLU A 357 4.76 26.18 -24.76
N ASP A 358 4.64 24.92 -24.37
CA ASP A 358 3.53 24.45 -23.53
C ASP A 358 3.66 24.98 -22.08
N PRO A 359 2.66 25.72 -21.54
CA PRO A 359 2.66 26.20 -20.15
C PRO A 359 2.90 25.09 -19.12
N ALA A 360 2.38 23.88 -19.37
CA ALA A 360 2.58 22.73 -18.50
C ALA A 360 4.07 22.33 -18.44
N GLN A 361 4.75 22.30 -19.58
CA GLN A 361 6.18 21.98 -19.66
C GLN A 361 7.04 23.04 -18.96
N GLN A 362 6.69 24.32 -19.10
CA GLN A 362 7.40 25.41 -18.41
C GLN A 362 7.23 25.31 -16.88
N PHE A 363 6.02 25.02 -16.41
CA PHE A 363 5.76 24.80 -14.99
C PHE A 363 6.52 23.59 -14.44
N PHE A 364 6.54 22.46 -15.16
CA PHE A 364 7.30 21.28 -14.76
C PHE A 364 8.80 21.55 -14.74
N LYS A 365 9.33 22.27 -15.74
CA LYS A 365 10.73 22.69 -15.76
C LYS A 365 11.07 23.54 -14.54
N PHE A 366 10.26 24.55 -14.22
CA PHE A 366 10.42 25.35 -13.02
C PHE A 366 10.44 24.49 -11.75
N ARG A 367 9.52 23.54 -11.61
CA ARG A 367 9.44 22.62 -10.45
C ARG A 367 10.63 21.66 -10.34
N LEU A 368 11.23 21.27 -11.47
CA LEU A 368 12.40 20.39 -11.52
C LEU A 368 13.72 21.15 -11.28
N GLU A 369 13.80 22.44 -11.66
CA GLU A 369 15.01 23.24 -11.57
C GLU A 369 15.10 24.05 -10.26
N ASP A 370 13.98 24.56 -9.73
CA ASP A 370 13.96 25.34 -8.48
C ASP A 370 13.64 24.46 -7.26
N GLU A 371 14.69 23.82 -6.74
CA GLU A 371 14.58 22.94 -5.56
C GLU A 371 14.12 23.66 -4.28
N ARG A 372 14.17 25.00 -4.21
CA ARG A 372 13.84 25.75 -2.98
C ARG A 372 12.39 25.58 -2.57
N PHE A 373 11.51 25.39 -3.55
CA PHE A 373 10.09 25.18 -3.34
C PHE A 373 9.67 23.71 -3.41
N TYR A 374 10.65 22.80 -3.46
CA TYR A 374 10.35 21.37 -3.42
C TYR A 374 9.92 20.95 -2.01
N ASN A 375 8.64 20.62 -1.87
CA ASN A 375 8.02 20.25 -0.61
C ASN A 375 7.75 18.75 -0.48
N GLY A 376 8.40 17.93 -1.30
CA GLY A 376 8.24 16.47 -1.27
C GLY A 376 6.86 16.02 -1.73
N GLU A 377 6.38 16.55 -2.87
CA GLU A 377 5.03 16.28 -3.36
C GLU A 377 4.91 14.86 -3.96
N TYR A 378 3.86 14.16 -3.56
CA TYR A 378 3.44 12.86 -4.10
C TYR A 378 1.97 12.94 -4.47
N LEU A 379 1.56 12.19 -5.48
CA LEU A 379 0.17 12.10 -5.90
C LEU A 379 -0.35 10.67 -5.69
N SER A 380 -1.62 10.53 -5.37
CA SER A 380 -2.39 9.29 -5.51
C SER A 380 -3.50 9.47 -6.53
N GLN A 381 -4.02 8.38 -7.10
CA GLN A 381 -5.18 8.44 -7.98
C GLN A 381 -6.40 7.76 -7.36
N GLY A 382 -7.58 8.21 -7.75
CA GLY A 382 -8.82 7.55 -7.40
C GLY A 382 -9.16 7.68 -5.91
N VAL A 383 -9.33 6.52 -5.28
CA VAL A 383 -9.69 6.36 -3.87
C VAL A 383 -8.51 5.76 -3.12
N VAL A 384 -8.12 6.37 -2.01
CA VAL A 384 -7.18 5.84 -1.02
C VAL A 384 -7.96 5.47 0.22
N ASN A 385 -8.22 4.18 0.41
CA ASN A 385 -8.82 3.67 1.64
C ASN A 385 -7.72 3.49 2.69
N HIS A 386 -7.74 4.28 3.74
CA HIS A 386 -6.66 4.36 4.72
C HIS A 386 -7.06 3.90 6.13
N THR A 387 -8.23 3.27 6.26
CA THR A 387 -8.68 2.64 7.51
C THR A 387 -7.61 1.66 8.03
N ASN A 388 -7.23 1.77 9.32
CA ASN A 388 -6.19 0.96 9.98
C ASN A 388 -4.78 1.05 9.35
N ARG A 389 -4.56 1.99 8.43
CA ARG A 389 -3.30 2.21 7.69
C ARG A 389 -2.79 3.65 7.79
N SER A 390 -3.46 4.46 8.61
CA SER A 390 -3.23 5.89 8.73
C SER A 390 -3.60 6.41 10.10
N CYS A 391 -3.15 7.61 10.40
CA CYS A 391 -3.58 8.37 11.55
C CYS A 391 -4.08 9.74 11.09
N VAL A 392 -5.30 10.11 11.49
CA VAL A 392 -5.89 11.43 11.23
C VAL A 392 -6.02 12.17 12.56
N VAL A 393 -5.43 13.35 12.64
CA VAL A 393 -5.40 14.19 13.86
C VAL A 393 -5.82 15.61 13.55
N SER A 394 -6.50 16.28 14.47
CA SER A 394 -6.76 17.72 14.34
C SER A 394 -5.51 18.54 14.64
N LEU A 395 -5.42 19.73 14.05
CA LEU A 395 -4.38 20.71 14.37
C LEU A 395 -4.45 21.10 15.85
N GLU A 396 -5.65 21.23 16.41
CA GLU A 396 -5.89 21.46 17.84
C GLU A 396 -5.13 20.45 18.70
N HIS A 397 -5.34 19.16 18.46
CA HIS A 397 -4.74 18.08 19.24
C HIS A 397 -3.22 18.06 19.13
N VAL A 398 -2.68 18.36 17.94
CA VAL A 398 -1.23 18.47 17.72
C VAL A 398 -0.63 19.64 18.50
N VAL A 399 -1.33 20.78 18.56
CA VAL A 399 -0.93 21.96 19.34
C VAL A 399 -0.98 21.67 20.83
N GLU A 400 -2.08 21.10 21.33
CA GLU A 400 -2.26 20.72 22.74
C GLU A 400 -1.23 19.68 23.21
N ALA A 401 -0.83 18.77 22.33
CA ALA A 401 0.21 17.79 22.63
C ALA A 401 1.62 18.39 22.75
N GLY A 402 1.81 19.67 22.38
CA GLY A 402 3.05 20.41 22.62
C GLY A 402 3.79 20.91 21.37
N LEU A 403 3.17 20.92 20.18
CA LEU A 403 3.83 21.38 18.95
C LEU A 403 4.47 22.76 19.09
N PHE A 404 3.74 23.75 19.62
CA PHE A 404 4.27 25.12 19.76
C PHE A 404 5.29 25.25 20.91
N GLN A 405 5.31 24.29 21.85
CA GLN A 405 6.37 24.23 22.86
C GLN A 405 7.67 23.69 22.26
N LEU A 406 7.56 22.74 21.32
CA LEU A 406 8.69 22.17 20.61
C LEU A 406 9.23 23.11 19.53
N TYR A 407 8.32 23.77 18.80
CA TYR A 407 8.62 24.69 17.69
C TYR A 407 7.77 25.96 17.81
N PRO A 408 8.16 26.92 18.67
CA PRO A 408 7.47 28.20 18.83
C PRO A 408 7.33 28.99 17.52
N GLU A 409 8.20 28.75 16.54
CA GLU A 409 8.21 29.44 15.26
C GLU A 409 6.93 29.20 14.42
N PHE A 410 6.15 28.15 14.73
CA PHE A 410 4.83 27.93 14.12
C PHE A 410 3.73 28.85 14.68
N ASP A 411 3.88 29.38 15.89
CA ASP A 411 2.91 30.29 16.49
C ASP A 411 3.10 31.75 15.99
N ASP A 412 4.21 32.03 15.31
CA ASP A 412 4.51 33.35 14.75
C ASP A 412 3.43 33.82 13.76
N ALA A 413 2.87 35.02 14.02
CA ALA A 413 1.91 35.72 13.17
C ALA A 413 2.37 35.86 11.70
N LYS A 414 3.68 35.96 11.42
CA LYS A 414 4.20 36.09 10.06
C LYS A 414 4.02 34.84 9.20
N GLY A 415 3.92 33.66 9.82
CA GLY A 415 3.67 32.41 9.10
C GLY A 415 2.32 32.33 8.39
N SER A 416 1.43 33.32 8.59
CA SER A 416 0.07 33.38 8.03
C SER A 416 -0.01 33.79 6.58
N GLU A 417 1.00 34.49 6.05
CA GLU A 417 0.84 35.24 4.80
C GLU A 417 1.01 34.31 3.57
N LYS A 418 2.13 33.59 3.51
CA LYS A 418 2.44 32.65 2.42
C LYS A 418 3.11 31.38 2.97
N TRP A 419 2.37 30.27 2.98
CA TRP A 419 2.83 29.02 3.59
C TRP A 419 4.14 28.48 3.00
N ALA A 420 4.27 28.43 1.67
CA ALA A 420 5.47 27.90 1.02
C ALA A 420 6.73 28.73 1.30
N TYR A 421 6.61 30.06 1.34
CA TYR A 421 7.71 30.95 1.71
C TYR A 421 8.08 30.82 3.19
N ARG A 422 7.08 30.66 4.07
CA ARG A 422 7.37 30.42 5.49
C ARG A 422 8.12 29.11 5.69
N VAL A 423 7.77 28.04 4.98
CA VAL A 423 8.53 26.78 5.05
C VAL A 423 9.98 26.98 4.60
N LEU A 424 10.21 27.75 3.53
CA LEU A 424 11.57 28.09 3.09
C LEU A 424 12.35 28.85 4.16
N GLU A 425 11.73 29.85 4.80
CA GLU A 425 12.33 30.62 5.90
C GLU A 425 12.66 29.71 7.10
N LEU A 426 11.74 28.84 7.51
CA LEU A 426 11.97 27.88 8.60
C LEU A 426 13.14 26.95 8.27
N ARG A 427 13.19 26.39 7.06
CA ARG A 427 14.30 25.54 6.62
C ARG A 427 15.64 26.28 6.65
N GLN A 428 15.67 27.55 6.24
CA GLN A 428 16.87 28.39 6.32
C GLN A 428 17.30 28.63 7.76
N ASN A 429 16.37 29.05 8.64
CA ASN A 429 16.64 29.32 10.05
C ASN A 429 17.07 28.06 10.81
N TRP A 430 16.59 26.89 10.39
CA TRP A 430 16.87 25.59 11.00
C TRP A 430 17.96 24.79 10.29
N SER A 431 18.72 25.44 9.40
CA SER A 431 19.83 24.81 8.65
C SER A 431 21.10 24.65 9.47
N ALA A 432 21.35 25.54 10.44
CA ALA A 432 22.51 25.49 11.32
C ALA A 432 22.42 24.29 12.27
N GLU A 433 23.54 23.57 12.45
CA GLU A 433 23.62 22.43 13.37
C GLU A 433 23.37 22.88 14.83
N GLN A 434 22.49 22.17 15.52
CA GLN A 434 22.09 22.44 16.90
C GLN A 434 22.09 21.16 17.74
N ARG A 435 22.32 21.28 19.05
CA ARG A 435 22.20 20.14 19.97
C ARG A 435 20.73 19.87 20.30
N THR A 436 20.42 18.61 20.55
CA THR A 436 19.09 18.19 21.00
C THR A 436 19.04 18.16 22.51
N THR A 437 17.99 18.73 23.07
CA THR A 437 17.75 18.70 24.52
C THR A 437 16.81 17.56 24.90
N ASP A 438 16.93 17.07 26.14
CA ASP A 438 16.00 16.08 26.70
C ASP A 438 14.54 16.54 26.64
N ARG A 439 14.32 17.84 26.82
CA ARG A 439 12.97 18.43 26.75
C ARG A 439 12.38 18.31 25.35
N GLU A 440 13.19 18.54 24.30
CA GLU A 440 12.73 18.38 22.91
C GLU A 440 12.42 16.92 22.58
N ILE A 441 13.24 15.98 23.05
CA ILE A 441 12.98 14.54 22.89
C ILE A 441 11.65 14.15 23.56
N GLN A 442 11.43 14.61 24.79
CA GLN A 442 10.19 14.35 25.52
C GLN A 442 8.97 14.93 24.81
N LEU A 443 9.05 16.18 24.34
CA LEU A 443 7.96 16.83 23.61
C LEU A 443 7.68 16.12 22.27
N ALA A 444 8.71 15.76 21.50
CA ALA A 444 8.55 15.03 20.24
C ALA A 444 7.90 13.66 20.46
N LEU A 445 8.31 12.92 21.50
CA LEU A 445 7.67 11.66 21.89
C LEU A 445 6.23 11.85 22.38
N GLN A 446 5.96 12.93 23.12
CA GLN A 446 4.61 13.24 23.60
C GLN A 446 3.67 13.52 22.42
N VAL A 447 4.07 14.36 21.47
CA VAL A 447 3.30 14.62 20.25
C VAL A 447 3.12 13.32 19.45
N GLY A 448 4.19 12.56 19.23
CA GLY A 448 4.14 11.29 18.50
C GLY A 448 3.17 10.27 19.13
N ARG A 449 3.21 10.07 20.45
CA ARG A 449 2.33 9.13 21.16
C ARG A 449 0.88 9.57 21.20
N ASN A 450 0.65 10.85 21.47
CA ASN A 450 -0.70 11.37 21.71
C ASN A 450 -1.45 11.62 20.41
N CYS A 451 -0.74 12.03 19.35
CA CYS A 451 -1.35 12.35 18.08
C CYS A 451 -1.27 11.15 17.13
N PHE A 452 -0.10 10.55 16.96
CA PHE A 452 0.17 9.57 15.91
C PHE A 452 0.27 8.14 16.45
N SER A 453 -0.68 7.75 17.30
CA SER A 453 -0.65 6.51 18.09
C SER A 453 -0.63 5.21 17.29
N GLN A 454 -1.03 5.25 16.01
CA GLN A 454 -0.97 4.09 15.11
C GLN A 454 0.44 3.79 14.56
N PHE A 455 1.40 4.70 14.79
CA PHE A 455 2.78 4.54 14.32
C PHE A 455 3.75 4.36 15.48
N PRO A 456 4.94 3.75 15.24
CA PRO A 456 5.98 3.68 16.24
C PRO A 456 6.34 5.09 16.76
N PRO A 457 6.31 5.34 18.09
CA PRO A 457 6.63 6.67 18.62
C PRO A 457 8.03 7.16 18.26
N PHE A 458 8.99 6.25 18.08
CA PHE A 458 10.34 6.56 17.65
C PHE A 458 10.36 7.22 16.26
N ASP A 459 9.61 6.68 15.30
CA ASP A 459 9.60 7.16 13.92
C ASP A 459 9.04 8.58 13.85
N ILE A 460 7.87 8.80 14.45
CA ILE A 460 7.21 10.10 14.45
C ILE A 460 8.01 11.15 15.21
N ALA A 461 8.57 10.80 16.38
CA ALA A 461 9.44 11.70 17.13
C ALA A 461 10.71 12.05 16.34
N SER A 462 11.29 11.09 15.60
CA SER A 462 12.43 11.34 14.72
C SER A 462 12.08 12.31 13.59
N ILE A 463 10.89 12.19 12.99
CA ILE A 463 10.39 13.14 11.99
C ILE A 463 10.29 14.55 12.59
N PHE A 464 9.69 14.68 13.79
CA PHE A 464 9.60 15.98 14.47
C PHE A 464 10.98 16.56 14.76
N LEU A 465 11.89 15.80 15.34
CA LEU A 465 13.22 16.30 15.71
C LEU A 465 14.02 16.74 14.47
N THR A 466 13.84 16.07 13.34
CA THR A 466 14.63 16.35 12.12
C THR A 466 14.17 17.57 11.32
N PHE A 467 13.15 18.30 11.78
CA PHE A 467 12.85 19.64 11.28
C PHE A 467 14.05 20.59 11.44
N LYS A 468 14.78 20.47 12.56
CA LYS A 468 16.05 21.18 12.81
C LYS A 468 17.25 20.32 12.41
N ASN A 469 18.31 20.97 11.94
CA ASN A 469 19.58 20.29 11.72
C ASN A 469 20.19 19.99 13.09
N ARG A 470 20.06 18.74 13.53
CA ARG A 470 20.52 18.31 14.86
C ARG A 470 21.85 17.59 14.73
N LYS A 471 22.73 17.82 15.71
CA LYS A 471 23.98 17.08 15.82
C LYS A 471 23.68 15.60 16.00
N HIS A 472 24.35 14.76 15.22
CA HIS A 472 24.26 13.31 15.35
C HIS A 472 25.46 12.76 16.10
N SER A 473 25.25 11.67 16.84
CA SER A 473 26.35 11.01 17.54
C SER A 473 27.36 10.47 16.53
N ARG A 474 28.63 10.86 16.68
CA ARG A 474 29.75 10.67 15.73
C ARG A 474 30.14 9.21 15.41
N ARG A 475 29.32 8.21 15.73
CA ARG A 475 29.69 6.79 15.63
C ARG A 475 29.63 6.19 14.21
N ILE A 476 29.41 6.98 13.17
CA ILE A 476 29.38 6.47 11.79
C ILE A 476 30.52 7.10 10.98
N PRO A 477 31.66 6.41 10.80
CA PRO A 477 32.47 6.65 9.63
C PRO A 477 31.68 6.12 8.42
N ILE A 478 31.11 7.02 7.62
CA ILE A 478 30.44 6.67 6.35
C ILE A 478 31.43 6.11 5.29
N ASN A 479 32.73 6.03 5.62
CA ASN A 479 33.80 5.62 4.72
C ASN A 479 34.52 4.33 5.15
N THR A 480 33.80 3.24 5.39
CA THR A 480 34.40 1.89 5.33
C THR A 480 33.83 1.12 4.14
N PRO A 481 34.64 0.80 3.11
CA PRO A 481 34.20 0.02 1.97
C PRO A 481 34.21 -1.46 2.34
N SER A 482 33.14 -1.96 2.96
CA SER A 482 32.84 -3.39 2.98
C SER A 482 31.34 -3.65 3.08
N HIS A 483 30.84 -4.33 2.04
CA HIS A 483 29.54 -4.99 1.87
C HIS A 483 28.26 -4.18 2.17
N SER A 484 27.68 -3.63 1.09
CA SER A 484 26.35 -3.01 0.97
C SER A 484 26.18 -1.64 1.66
N SER A 485 26.90 -0.62 1.19
CA SER A 485 26.41 0.75 1.38
C SER A 485 25.08 0.88 0.63
N LYS A 486 23.96 0.83 1.34
CA LYS A 486 22.66 1.17 0.74
C LYS A 486 22.79 2.59 0.19
N GLN A 487 22.79 2.71 -1.13
CA GLN A 487 22.70 4.01 -1.78
C GLN A 487 21.46 4.71 -1.23
N ARG A 488 21.62 5.97 -0.81
CA ARG A 488 20.50 6.77 -0.31
C ARG A 488 19.39 6.77 -1.38
N PRO A 489 18.14 6.43 -1.04
CA PRO A 489 17.06 6.45 -2.01
C PRO A 489 16.74 7.88 -2.44
N GLU A 490 16.27 8.07 -3.67
CA GLU A 490 16.05 9.42 -4.24
C GLU A 490 14.98 10.21 -3.46
N TRP A 491 14.00 9.54 -2.86
CA TRP A 491 13.00 10.18 -2.00
C TRP A 491 13.59 10.82 -0.75
N ALA A 492 14.71 10.30 -0.26
CA ALA A 492 15.42 10.81 0.90
C ALA A 492 16.36 11.97 0.54
N ASP A 493 16.47 12.36 -0.73
CA ASP A 493 17.29 13.50 -1.11
C ASP A 493 16.67 14.81 -0.65
N LYS A 494 15.35 14.97 -0.73
CA LYS A 494 14.68 16.23 -0.41
C LYS A 494 13.25 15.97 0.08
N PRO A 495 12.66 16.89 0.85
CA PRO A 495 13.26 18.11 1.42
C PRO A 495 14.25 17.81 2.56
N ASP A 496 14.94 18.83 3.06
CA ASP A 496 16.09 18.67 3.98
C ASP A 496 15.71 17.93 5.27
N GLU A 497 14.53 18.18 5.82
CA GLU A 497 14.01 17.47 6.99
C GLU A 497 13.75 15.98 6.72
N VAL A 498 13.35 15.60 5.51
CA VAL A 498 13.14 14.19 5.12
C VAL A 498 14.48 13.49 4.93
N ARG A 499 15.47 14.19 4.38
CA ARG A 499 16.85 13.69 4.30
C ARG A 499 17.43 13.41 5.68
N ARG A 500 17.27 14.37 6.61
CA ARG A 500 17.72 14.22 8.00
C ARG A 500 17.02 13.07 8.71
N TYR A 501 15.71 12.90 8.47
CA TYR A 501 14.96 11.74 8.97
C TYR A 501 15.57 10.42 8.50
N TRP A 502 15.80 10.27 7.20
CA TRP A 502 16.41 9.04 6.66
C TRP A 502 17.79 8.77 7.28
N THR A 503 18.65 9.80 7.37
CA THR A 503 19.96 9.69 8.02
C THR A 503 19.84 9.24 9.49
N ALA A 504 18.89 9.80 10.24
CA ALA A 504 18.64 9.42 11.62
C ALA A 504 18.18 7.96 11.75
N THR A 505 17.31 7.48 10.84
CA THR A 505 16.83 6.08 10.86
C THR A 505 17.90 5.07 10.45
N GLU A 506 18.78 5.41 9.52
CA GLU A 506 19.93 4.56 9.16
C GLU A 506 20.95 4.50 10.30
N ALA A 507 21.16 5.63 10.99
CA ALA A 507 22.00 5.66 12.19
C ALA A 507 21.45 4.75 13.29
N ALA A 508 20.16 4.82 13.58
CA ALA A 508 19.50 3.95 14.55
C ALA A 508 19.59 2.46 14.16
N SER A 509 19.39 2.17 12.87
CA SER A 509 19.49 0.80 12.34
C SER A 509 20.91 0.24 12.46
N SER A 510 21.93 1.09 12.32
CA SER A 510 23.34 0.72 12.47
C SER A 510 23.72 0.48 13.94
N CYS A 511 23.20 1.28 14.88
CA CYS A 511 23.37 1.06 16.33
C CYS A 511 22.79 -0.29 16.79
N ASN A 512 21.75 -0.79 16.11
CA ASN A 512 21.18 -2.11 16.40
C ASN A 512 22.01 -3.29 15.85
N LYS A 513 22.93 -3.05 14.90
CA LYS A 513 23.73 -4.10 14.25
C LYS A 513 25.05 -4.44 14.95
N PHE A 514 25.54 -3.61 15.88
CA PHE A 514 26.78 -3.87 16.61
C PHE A 514 26.48 -4.22 18.08
N PRO A 515 26.43 -5.53 18.45
CA PRO A 515 26.04 -5.99 19.79
C PRO A 515 27.18 -5.98 20.82
N HIS A 516 28.33 -5.35 20.53
CA HIS A 516 29.44 -5.37 21.48
C HIS A 516 29.18 -4.39 22.64
N VAL A 517 28.72 -5.01 23.73
CA VAL A 517 28.51 -4.48 25.09
C VAL A 517 27.12 -3.86 25.33
N ARG A 518 26.11 -4.71 25.57
CA ARG A 518 25.37 -4.73 26.86
C ARG A 518 24.40 -5.90 26.95
N ILE A 519 24.44 -6.52 28.13
CA ILE A 519 23.58 -7.60 28.62
C ILE A 519 22.15 -7.08 28.83
N SER A 520 21.18 -7.98 28.60
CA SER A 520 19.74 -7.97 28.93
C SER A 520 18.77 -7.64 27.79
N HIS A 521 17.84 -8.58 27.59
CA HIS A 521 16.68 -8.59 26.68
C HIS A 521 15.61 -7.54 27.03
N PHE A 522 15.99 -6.31 27.40
CA PHE A 522 15.04 -5.21 27.53
C PHE A 522 14.88 -4.50 26.20
N ARG A 523 13.64 -4.51 25.69
CA ARG A 523 13.18 -3.65 24.58
C ARG A 523 13.62 -2.22 24.89
N ARG A 524 14.59 -1.66 24.14
CA ARG A 524 15.11 -0.31 24.39
C ARG A 524 13.96 0.69 24.38
N GLN A 525 13.91 1.58 25.37
CA GLN A 525 12.90 2.63 25.42
C GLN A 525 13.14 3.61 24.25
N PRO A 526 12.09 4.09 23.56
CA PRO A 526 12.24 5.03 22.45
C PRO A 526 13.07 6.28 22.80
N GLN A 527 13.00 6.75 24.04
CA GLN A 527 13.77 7.89 24.53
C GLN A 527 15.29 7.64 24.52
N ASP A 528 15.73 6.43 24.90
CA ASP A 528 17.15 6.08 24.91
C ASP A 528 17.70 5.97 23.48
N MET A 529 16.89 5.44 22.56
CA MET A 529 17.25 5.39 21.13
C MET A 529 17.39 6.78 20.53
N LEU A 530 16.47 7.70 20.84
CA LEU A 530 16.53 9.07 20.33
C LEU A 530 17.75 9.82 20.88
N ARG A 531 18.08 9.67 22.17
CA ARG A 531 19.30 10.23 22.75
C ARG A 531 20.54 9.72 22.03
N GLU A 532 20.65 8.41 21.80
CA GLU A 532 21.80 7.85 21.07
C GLU A 532 21.95 8.39 19.65
N VAL A 533 20.85 8.75 18.98
CA VAL A 533 20.88 9.29 17.62
C VAL A 533 21.16 10.79 17.59
N PHE A 534 20.71 11.55 18.60
CA PHE A 534 20.65 13.01 18.58
C PHE A 534 21.48 13.74 19.66
N ASP A 535 22.26 13.00 20.48
CA ASP A 535 23.32 13.51 21.39
C ASP A 535 24.69 13.59 20.70
#